data_AF-A0A4S8MT53-F1
#
_entry.id   AF-A0A4S8MT53-F1
#
_cell.length_a   1.000
_cell.length_b   1.000
_cell.length_c   1.000
_cell.angle_alpha   90.00
_cell.angle_beta   90.00
_cell.angle_gamma   90.00
#
_symmetry.space_group_name_H-M   'P 1'
#
loop_
_entity.id
_entity.type
_entity.pdbx_description
1 polymer ?
#
loop_
_entity_poly.entity_id
_entity_poly.type
_entity_poly.pdbx_seq_one_letter_code
_entity_poly.pdbx_strand_id
1 'polypeptide(L)'
;MPKEDLWWFGDGRPEENSDTFIKKLFQRIGLDHDDASMFTTFAIYMASGHPGEEWYDETMDGDSAPTSWDELVKLFFLRWPKKKAVKKEKSEYVTELTDYRLKEEELGTKVEHGGLQMWSHVAAADTLEILAKNAGIAETDFLIVQVRSNLPDVLKEKVSSKHANWAAFTKEIREVDVEFIKDGAKRALKAKETERKIQELERERGRRVNSASNSPDAVAAQFANMNLSGQNNTGGGYRGGYMVRGRGSYMPFAARGRGTVLNPLGRTFPIYTEEQKRLIRNNLDILPQHPNTAEGIRAWEQQKITWAETHGGNTTLVNENRPYPLRPGTAKVCSGECFLCGKHGHYSGICPTPDFISGKEKAWRRLCTNALGSFRRNTEAVVAFVSPEYHMLTMEYQGGGDYENQGNGEGPAA
;
A
#
# COMPACT_ATOMS: atom_id res chain seq x y z
N MET A 1 -6.41 -9.61 -2.31
CA MET A 1 -5.67 -10.75 -1.75
C MET A 1 -5.87 -11.93 -2.68
N PRO A 2 -4.87 -12.77 -2.93
CA PRO A 2 -5.08 -14.00 -3.71
C PRO A 2 -6.14 -14.83 -2.97
N LYS A 3 -7.04 -15.49 -3.70
CA LYS A 3 -7.88 -16.53 -3.11
C LYS A 3 -6.92 -17.60 -2.61
N GLU A 4 -6.66 -17.64 -1.31
CA GLU A 4 -6.00 -18.79 -0.72
C GLU A 4 -6.99 -19.94 -0.89
N ASP A 5 -6.62 -20.90 -1.71
CA ASP A 5 -7.42 -22.09 -1.89
C ASP A 5 -7.42 -22.84 -0.55
N LEU A 6 -8.61 -22.96 0.05
CA LEU A 6 -8.83 -23.52 1.39
C LEU A 6 -8.79 -25.06 1.35
N TRP A 7 -7.88 -25.64 0.59
CA TRP A 7 -7.73 -27.10 0.52
C TRP A 7 -6.91 -27.60 1.70
N TRP A 8 -7.34 -28.70 2.30
CA TRP A 8 -6.57 -29.45 3.28
C TRP A 8 -5.98 -30.70 2.63
N PHE A 9 -4.66 -30.76 2.53
CA PHE A 9 -3.89 -31.87 1.97
C PHE A 9 -3.52 -32.87 3.06
N GLY A 10 -3.17 -32.40 4.26
CA GLY A 10 -2.85 -33.29 5.39
C GLY A 10 -1.51 -34.02 5.29
N ASP A 11 -0.68 -33.67 4.30
CA ASP A 11 0.65 -34.24 4.04
C ASP A 11 1.78 -33.56 4.84
N GLY A 12 1.44 -32.61 5.70
CA GLY A 12 2.38 -31.97 6.63
C GLY A 12 3.12 -30.78 6.02
N ARG A 13 2.56 -30.16 4.99
CA ARG A 13 3.14 -28.97 4.34
C ARG A 13 3.37 -27.81 5.33
N PRO A 14 4.43 -27.01 5.14
CA PRO A 14 4.78 -25.95 6.08
C PRO A 14 3.69 -24.87 6.19
N GLU A 15 3.02 -24.56 5.07
CA GLU A 15 1.89 -23.64 4.95
C GLU A 15 0.59 -24.11 5.61
N GLU A 16 0.42 -25.41 5.88
CA GLU A 16 -0.81 -25.94 6.47
C GLU A 16 -0.84 -25.73 7.99
N ASN A 17 -1.95 -25.21 8.50
CA ASN A 17 -2.20 -25.08 9.93
C ASN A 17 -3.62 -25.55 10.24
N SER A 18 -3.74 -26.62 11.02
CA SER A 18 -5.01 -27.26 11.35
C SER A 18 -5.99 -26.32 12.05
N ASP A 19 -5.51 -25.45 12.95
CA ASP A 19 -6.36 -24.48 13.66
C ASP A 19 -6.85 -23.35 12.71
N THR A 20 -5.97 -22.86 11.84
CA THR A 20 -6.32 -21.85 10.84
C THR A 20 -7.30 -22.40 9.81
N PHE A 21 -7.13 -23.66 9.39
CA PHE A 21 -8.01 -24.32 8.44
C PHE A 21 -9.45 -24.41 8.97
N ILE A 22 -9.65 -24.97 10.16
CA ILE A 22 -10.98 -25.06 10.80
C ILE A 22 -11.62 -23.68 10.96
N LYS A 23 -10.85 -22.67 11.39
CA LYS A 23 -11.37 -21.30 11.52
C LYS A 23 -11.82 -20.70 10.18
N LYS A 24 -11.02 -20.85 9.12
CA LYS A 24 -11.36 -20.37 7.78
C LYS A 24 -12.56 -21.13 7.19
N LEU A 25 -12.67 -22.42 7.47
CA LEU A 25 -13.82 -23.23 7.09
C LEU A 25 -15.10 -22.67 7.72
N PHE A 26 -15.10 -22.47 9.04
CA PHE A 26 -16.21 -21.84 9.77
C PHE A 26 -16.54 -20.43 9.26
N GLN A 27 -15.53 -19.63 8.98
CA GLN A 27 -15.72 -18.28 8.46
C GLN A 27 -16.40 -18.26 7.08
N ARG A 28 -16.28 -19.35 6.31
CA ARG A 28 -16.79 -19.46 4.96
C ARG A 28 -18.17 -20.08 4.88
N ILE A 29 -18.47 -21.03 5.77
CA ILE A 29 -19.80 -21.64 5.87
C ILE A 29 -20.74 -20.69 6.64
N GLY A 30 -20.28 -20.05 7.71
CA GLY A 30 -21.14 -19.26 8.61
C GLY A 30 -21.51 -20.05 9.88
N LEU A 31 -22.33 -19.46 10.75
CA LEU A 31 -22.65 -20.04 12.07
C LEU A 31 -23.88 -20.97 12.07
N ASP A 32 -24.75 -20.88 11.06
CA ASP A 32 -26.03 -21.62 11.00
C ASP A 32 -25.92 -22.84 10.09
N HIS A 33 -25.24 -23.90 10.55
CA HIS A 33 -25.14 -25.19 9.85
C HIS A 33 -25.42 -26.35 10.79
N ASP A 34 -26.13 -27.36 10.28
CA ASP A 34 -26.29 -28.65 10.93
C ASP A 34 -25.08 -29.55 10.69
N ASP A 35 -24.89 -30.54 11.57
CA ASP A 35 -23.72 -31.43 11.52
C ASP A 35 -23.58 -32.17 10.18
N ALA A 36 -24.69 -32.55 9.52
CA ALA A 36 -24.61 -33.24 8.22
C ALA A 36 -24.08 -32.32 7.11
N SER A 37 -24.51 -31.06 7.10
CA SER A 37 -23.94 -30.03 6.21
C SER A 37 -22.47 -29.76 6.51
N MET A 38 -22.08 -29.78 7.79
CA MET A 38 -20.69 -29.61 8.21
C MET A 38 -19.79 -30.76 7.75
N PHE A 39 -20.23 -32.01 7.89
CA PHE A 39 -19.52 -33.19 7.39
C PHE A 39 -19.28 -33.11 5.88
N THR A 40 -20.36 -32.87 5.12
CA THR A 40 -20.31 -32.77 3.66
C THR A 40 -19.36 -31.65 3.23
N THR A 41 -19.45 -30.50 3.89
CA THR A 41 -18.61 -29.35 3.55
C THR A 41 -17.15 -29.60 3.90
N PHE A 42 -16.86 -30.22 5.03
CA PHE A 42 -15.50 -30.58 5.41
C PHE A 42 -14.86 -31.56 4.42
N ALA A 43 -15.62 -32.55 3.95
CA ALA A 43 -15.18 -33.45 2.88
C ALA A 43 -14.83 -32.69 1.59
N ILE A 44 -15.66 -31.72 1.19
CA ILE A 44 -15.41 -30.89 -0.01
C ILE A 44 -14.10 -30.12 0.08
N TYR A 45 -13.61 -29.76 1.27
CA TYR A 45 -12.36 -29.03 1.43
C TYR A 45 -11.14 -29.95 1.61
N MET A 46 -11.31 -31.27 1.62
CA MET A 46 -10.20 -32.20 1.52
C MET A 46 -9.66 -32.22 0.09
N ALA A 47 -8.34 -32.12 -0.05
CA ALA A 47 -7.71 -32.15 -1.36
C ALA A 47 -7.74 -33.58 -1.91
N SER A 48 -8.29 -33.74 -3.11
CA SER A 48 -8.46 -35.08 -3.68
C SER A 48 -7.12 -35.77 -3.96
N GLY A 49 -7.03 -37.05 -3.58
CA GLY A 49 -5.83 -37.89 -3.70
C GLY A 49 -4.75 -37.60 -2.66
N HIS A 50 -5.08 -36.87 -1.59
CA HIS A 50 -4.14 -36.53 -0.51
C HIS A 50 -4.51 -37.18 0.83
N PRO A 51 -3.56 -37.29 1.78
CA PRO A 51 -3.78 -37.94 3.08
C PRO A 51 -4.95 -37.38 3.90
N GLY A 52 -5.33 -36.13 3.68
CA GLY A 52 -6.51 -35.52 4.29
C GLY A 52 -7.84 -36.16 3.86
N GLU A 53 -7.99 -36.46 2.58
CA GLU A 53 -9.18 -37.14 2.02
C GLU A 53 -9.20 -38.61 2.45
N GLU A 54 -8.08 -39.32 2.30
CA GLU A 54 -7.94 -40.72 2.71
C GLU A 54 -8.29 -40.91 4.20
N TRP A 55 -7.77 -40.05 5.07
CA TRP A 55 -8.12 -40.08 6.49
C TRP A 55 -9.60 -39.80 6.76
N TYR A 56 -10.21 -38.86 6.02
CA TYR A 56 -11.62 -38.53 6.20
C TYR A 56 -12.49 -39.74 5.83
N ASP A 57 -12.23 -40.35 4.68
CA ASP A 57 -12.94 -41.53 4.20
C ASP A 57 -12.79 -42.70 5.19
N GLU A 58 -11.57 -43.01 5.64
CA GLU A 58 -11.30 -44.03 6.68
C GLU A 58 -12.03 -43.74 8.00
N THR A 59 -12.12 -42.47 8.40
CA THR A 59 -12.78 -42.06 9.65
C THR A 59 -14.30 -42.20 9.56
N MET A 60 -14.89 -41.94 8.40
CA MET A 60 -16.33 -42.03 8.17
C MET A 60 -16.79 -43.48 7.89
N ASP A 61 -15.93 -44.32 7.31
CA ASP A 61 -16.22 -45.73 7.03
C ASP A 61 -15.99 -46.65 8.24
N GLY A 62 -15.38 -46.14 9.32
CA GLY A 62 -15.07 -46.91 10.53
C GLY A 62 -16.27 -47.13 11.46
N ASP A 63 -16.21 -48.21 12.26
CA ASP A 63 -17.23 -48.57 13.27
C ASP A 63 -17.44 -47.51 14.37
N SER A 64 -16.53 -46.53 14.48
CA SER A 64 -16.57 -45.41 15.41
C SER A 64 -16.64 -44.06 14.67
N ALA A 65 -17.37 -44.04 13.55
CA ALA A 65 -17.60 -42.82 12.79
C ALA A 65 -18.20 -41.71 13.68
N PRO A 66 -17.66 -40.49 13.62
CA PRO A 66 -18.15 -39.38 14.42
C PRO A 66 -19.60 -39.05 14.05
N THR A 67 -20.45 -38.86 15.06
CA THR A 67 -21.88 -38.54 14.87
C THR A 67 -22.17 -37.06 14.99
N SER A 68 -21.20 -36.29 15.49
CA SER A 68 -21.28 -34.84 15.62
C SER A 68 -20.05 -34.14 15.06
N TRP A 69 -20.22 -32.88 14.69
CA TRP A 69 -19.11 -32.06 14.20
C TRP A 69 -17.98 -31.93 15.22
N ASP A 70 -18.31 -31.78 16.50
CA ASP A 70 -17.32 -31.66 17.58
C ASP A 70 -16.46 -32.93 17.74
N GLU A 71 -17.03 -34.11 17.49
CA GLU A 71 -16.30 -35.38 17.50
C GLU A 71 -15.31 -35.46 16.33
N LEU A 72 -15.74 -35.08 15.13
CA LEU A 72 -14.87 -35.03 13.96
C LEU A 72 -13.71 -34.06 14.15
N VAL A 73 -13.97 -32.86 14.68
CA VAL A 73 -12.93 -31.86 14.94
C VAL A 73 -11.94 -32.34 16.00
N LYS A 74 -12.39 -33.09 17.00
CA LYS A 74 -11.50 -33.72 17.98
C LYS A 74 -10.59 -34.76 17.33
N LEU A 75 -11.14 -35.65 16.48
CA LEU A 75 -10.36 -36.64 15.74
C LEU A 75 -9.37 -35.97 14.77
N PHE A 76 -9.80 -34.89 14.11
CA PHE A 76 -8.95 -34.08 13.25
C PHE A 76 -7.76 -33.49 14.01
N PHE A 77 -7.99 -32.88 15.19
CA PHE A 77 -6.89 -32.34 16.00
C PHE A 77 -6.05 -33.41 16.70
N LEU A 78 -6.57 -34.64 16.86
CA LEU A 78 -5.79 -35.79 17.30
C LEU A 78 -4.78 -36.20 16.21
N ARG A 79 -5.20 -36.20 14.94
CA ARG A 79 -4.35 -36.52 13.79
C ARG A 79 -3.39 -35.38 13.42
N TRP A 80 -3.87 -34.14 13.43
CA TRP A 80 -3.09 -32.93 13.13
C TRP A 80 -3.16 -31.92 14.28
N PRO A 81 -2.26 -32.04 15.28
CA PRO A 81 -2.25 -31.17 16.45
C PRO A 81 -2.14 -29.68 16.12
N LYS A 82 -2.79 -28.84 16.93
CA LYS A 82 -2.72 -27.38 16.79
C LYS A 82 -1.28 -26.89 16.94
N LYS A 83 -0.76 -26.19 15.93
CA LYS A 83 0.53 -25.51 16.00
C LYS A 83 0.46 -24.43 17.09
N LYS A 84 1.23 -24.59 18.18
CA LYS A 84 1.35 -23.55 19.22
C LYS A 84 2.25 -22.43 18.69
N ALA A 85 1.70 -21.23 18.51
CA ALA A 85 2.53 -20.06 18.28
C ALA A 85 3.43 -19.83 19.50
N VAL A 86 4.73 -19.67 19.27
CA VAL A 86 5.65 -19.22 20.31
C VAL A 86 5.20 -17.82 20.71
N LYS A 87 4.70 -17.68 21.94
CA LYS A 87 4.41 -16.36 22.51
C LYS A 87 5.75 -15.70 22.74
N LYS A 88 5.99 -14.56 22.09
CA LYS A 88 7.15 -13.73 22.41
C LYS A 88 7.13 -13.43 23.91
N GLU A 89 8.28 -13.57 24.57
CA GLU A 89 8.38 -13.24 25.99
C GLU A 89 8.34 -11.73 26.21
N LYS A 90 7.98 -11.29 27.43
CA LYS A 90 7.99 -9.86 27.79
C LYS A 90 9.36 -9.22 27.54
N SER A 91 10.45 -9.96 27.76
CA SER A 91 11.83 -9.56 27.49
C SER A 91 12.08 -9.26 26.00
N GLU A 92 11.52 -10.07 25.09
CA GLU A 92 11.65 -9.85 23.65
C GLU A 92 10.90 -8.61 23.18
N TYR A 93 9.73 -8.32 23.77
CA TYR A 93 9.03 -7.06 23.51
C TYR A 93 9.79 -5.85 24.04
N VAL A 94 10.47 -5.97 25.19
CA VAL A 94 11.36 -4.92 25.71
C VAL A 94 12.50 -4.66 24.74
N THR A 95 13.16 -5.70 24.22
CA THR A 95 14.23 -5.58 23.22
C THR A 95 13.72 -4.89 21.94
N GLU A 96 12.59 -5.36 21.39
CA GLU A 96 11.97 -4.78 20.20
C GLU A 96 11.59 -3.30 20.40
N LEU A 97 11.10 -2.96 21.60
CA LEU A 97 10.79 -1.59 21.98
C LEU A 97 12.05 -0.71 22.05
N THR A 98 13.15 -1.20 22.64
CA THR A 98 14.41 -0.45 22.73
C THR A 98 15.16 -0.35 21.40
N ASP A 99 14.95 -1.29 20.50
CA ASP A 99 15.57 -1.34 19.17
C ASP A 99 14.76 -0.59 18.11
N TYR A 100 13.52 -0.21 18.43
CA TYR A 100 12.68 0.55 17.52
C TYR A 100 13.34 1.88 17.10
N ARG A 101 13.48 2.10 15.80
CA ARG A 101 14.03 3.33 15.20
C ARG A 101 13.09 3.80 14.09
N LEU A 102 12.57 5.01 14.22
CA LEU A 102 11.89 5.69 13.11
C LEU A 102 12.94 6.39 12.25
N LYS A 103 13.04 6.03 10.96
CA LYS A 103 14.03 6.66 10.07
C LYS A 103 13.63 8.10 9.77
N GLU A 104 14.63 8.99 9.75
CA GLU A 104 14.42 10.40 9.41
C GLU A 104 13.87 10.60 8.00
N GLU A 105 14.21 9.70 7.07
CA GLU A 105 13.76 9.70 5.67
C GLU A 105 12.27 9.36 5.54
N GLU A 106 11.74 8.60 6.48
CA GLU A 106 10.34 8.17 6.52
C GLU A 106 9.49 9.19 7.30
N LEU A 107 10.11 10.18 7.93
CA LEU A 107 9.43 11.17 8.76
C LEU A 107 8.54 12.11 7.93
N GLY A 108 7.28 12.27 8.34
CA GLY A 108 6.32 13.12 7.63
C GLY A 108 5.80 12.51 6.32
N THR A 109 6.04 11.22 6.10
CA THR A 109 5.43 10.45 5.00
C THR A 109 4.16 9.73 5.48
N LYS A 110 3.31 9.35 4.52
CA LYS A 110 2.14 8.50 4.81
C LYS A 110 2.57 7.04 4.68
N VAL A 111 2.36 6.29 5.75
CA VAL A 111 2.60 4.84 5.82
C VAL A 111 1.28 4.12 5.97
N GLU A 112 1.22 2.89 5.46
CA GLU A 112 0.08 2.01 5.66
C GLU A 112 0.30 1.22 6.95
N HIS A 113 -0.58 1.40 7.94
CA HIS A 113 -0.52 0.70 9.22
C HIS A 113 -1.96 0.34 9.62
N GLY A 114 -2.21 -0.94 9.92
CA GLY A 114 -3.56 -1.45 10.17
C GLY A 114 -4.54 -1.32 8.98
N GLY A 115 -4.04 -1.22 7.74
CA GLY A 115 -4.87 -1.01 6.54
C GLY A 115 -5.32 0.44 6.31
N LEU A 116 -4.87 1.39 7.15
CA LEU A 116 -5.15 2.81 7.01
C LEU A 116 -3.88 3.59 6.67
N GLN A 117 -4.03 4.64 5.86
CA GLN A 117 -2.95 5.59 5.61
C GLN A 117 -2.86 6.58 6.76
N MET A 118 -1.78 6.49 7.52
CA MET A 118 -1.51 7.37 8.65
C MET A 118 -0.09 7.93 8.53
N TRP A 119 0.17 9.05 9.21
CA TRP A 119 1.51 9.63 9.19
C TRP A 119 2.48 8.71 9.92
N SER A 120 3.73 8.64 9.44
CA SER A 120 4.76 7.74 9.98
C SER A 120 5.01 7.89 11.48
N HIS A 121 4.94 9.11 12.02
CA HIS A 121 5.07 9.35 13.46
C HIS A 121 3.87 8.81 14.26
N VAL A 122 2.66 8.86 13.70
CA VAL A 122 1.45 8.28 14.32
C VAL A 122 1.55 6.75 14.31
N ALA A 123 1.98 6.16 13.20
CA ALA A 123 2.18 4.71 13.09
C ALA A 123 3.28 4.21 14.04
N ALA A 124 4.34 5.01 14.20
CA ALA A 124 5.38 4.74 15.18
C ALA A 124 4.83 4.79 16.61
N ALA A 125 4.05 5.80 16.96
CA ALA A 125 3.42 5.91 18.27
C ALA A 125 2.50 4.72 18.59
N ASP A 126 1.70 4.26 17.62
CA ASP A 126 0.83 3.09 17.76
C ASP A 126 1.64 1.80 17.97
N THR A 127 2.71 1.62 17.20
CA THR A 127 3.61 0.47 17.34
C THR A 127 4.28 0.46 18.72
N LEU A 128 4.79 1.61 19.18
CA LEU A 128 5.42 1.75 20.49
C LEU A 128 4.43 1.47 21.63
N GLU A 129 3.18 1.94 21.52
CA GLU A 129 2.16 1.67 22.53
C GLU A 129 1.83 0.18 22.63
N ILE A 130 1.71 -0.51 21.49
CA ILE A 130 1.45 -1.97 21.45
C ILE A 130 2.62 -2.74 22.06
N LEU A 131 3.86 -2.39 21.72
CA LEU A 131 5.06 -3.01 22.28
C LEU A 131 5.14 -2.81 23.80
N ALA A 132 4.85 -1.60 24.30
CA ALA A 132 4.81 -1.31 25.74
C ALA A 132 3.70 -2.09 26.48
N LYS A 133 2.51 -2.23 25.87
CA LYS A 133 1.43 -3.07 26.41
C LYS A 133 1.83 -4.54 26.47
N ASN A 134 2.44 -5.07 25.43
CA ASN A 134 2.87 -6.46 25.37
C ASN A 134 4.04 -6.77 26.33
N ALA A 135 4.94 -5.80 26.55
CA ALA A 135 5.98 -5.86 27.57
C ALA A 135 5.41 -5.73 29.01
N GLY A 136 4.17 -5.26 29.17
CA GLY A 136 3.54 -5.04 30.46
C GLY A 136 4.04 -3.80 31.21
N ILE A 137 4.56 -2.81 30.49
CA ILE A 137 5.12 -1.56 31.05
C ILE A 137 4.30 -0.33 30.68
N ALA A 138 3.18 -0.48 29.98
CA ALA A 138 2.40 0.64 29.44
C ALA A 138 1.98 1.69 30.49
N GLU A 139 1.70 1.26 31.72
CA GLU A 139 1.28 2.13 32.82
C GLU A 139 2.44 2.80 33.57
N THR A 140 3.69 2.51 33.20
CA THR A 140 4.89 3.06 33.85
C THR A 140 5.67 3.96 32.91
N ASP A 141 6.62 4.71 33.46
CA ASP A 141 7.57 5.54 32.71
C ASP A 141 8.81 4.76 32.23
N PHE A 142 8.84 3.45 32.48
CA PHE A 142 9.99 2.60 32.21
C PHE A 142 10.36 2.64 30.72
N LEU A 143 11.65 2.87 30.43
CA LEU A 143 12.26 2.95 29.09
C LEU A 143 11.81 4.11 28.19
N ILE A 144 10.91 4.99 28.63
CA ILE A 144 10.45 6.13 27.81
C ILE A 144 11.62 7.02 27.41
N VAL A 145 12.50 7.37 28.35
CA VAL A 145 13.67 8.23 28.08
C VAL A 145 14.62 7.57 27.06
N GLN A 146 14.83 6.26 27.17
CA GLN A 146 15.68 5.51 26.26
C GLN A 146 15.07 5.45 24.86
N VAL A 147 13.78 5.11 24.73
CA VAL A 147 13.10 5.06 23.43
C VAL A 147 12.98 6.45 22.81
N ARG A 148 12.76 7.49 23.61
CA ARG A 148 12.80 8.87 23.13
C ARG A 148 14.15 9.22 22.52
N SER A 149 15.27 8.78 23.11
CA SER A 149 16.62 9.05 22.57
C SER A 149 16.82 8.48 21.16
N ASN A 150 16.06 7.42 20.83
CA ASN A 150 16.07 6.73 19.56
C ASN A 150 15.19 7.38 18.48
N LEU A 151 14.37 8.38 18.85
CA LEU A 151 13.55 9.12 17.89
C LEU A 151 14.36 10.18 17.14
N PRO A 152 13.95 10.53 15.90
CA PRO A 152 14.49 11.66 15.16
C PRO A 152 14.51 12.97 15.96
N ASP A 153 15.55 13.79 15.77
CA ASP A 153 15.71 15.08 16.48
C ASP A 153 14.51 16.01 16.32
N VAL A 154 13.88 15.99 15.14
CA VAL A 154 12.66 16.74 14.84
C VAL A 154 11.53 16.38 15.81
N LEU A 155 11.34 15.10 16.15
CA LEU A 155 10.32 14.71 17.13
C LEU A 155 10.78 15.04 18.56
N LYS A 156 12.06 14.86 18.88
CA LYS A 156 12.61 15.19 20.21
C LYS A 156 12.50 16.68 20.55
N GLU A 157 12.42 17.57 19.57
CA GLU A 157 12.23 19.02 19.80
C GLU A 157 10.84 19.34 20.39
N LYS A 158 9.83 18.50 20.09
CA LYS A 158 8.45 18.71 20.54
C LYS A 158 7.99 17.73 21.61
N VAL A 159 8.56 16.52 21.60
CA VAL A 159 8.22 15.48 22.58
C VAL A 159 9.07 15.69 23.83
N SER A 160 8.41 15.92 24.96
CA SER A 160 9.00 16.08 26.28
C SER A 160 9.84 14.86 26.66
N SER A 161 10.81 15.07 27.55
CA SER A 161 11.59 13.99 28.14
C SER A 161 10.93 13.34 29.35
N LYS A 162 9.81 13.90 29.83
CA LYS A 162 9.13 13.48 31.05
C LYS A 162 7.68 13.14 30.76
N HIS A 163 7.34 11.86 30.91
CA HIS A 163 5.98 11.33 30.81
C HIS A 163 5.72 10.35 31.94
N ALA A 164 4.51 10.36 32.47
CA ALA A 164 4.11 9.46 33.56
C ALA A 164 3.93 8.00 33.09
N ASN A 165 3.52 7.81 31.83
CA ASN A 165 3.26 6.50 31.26
C ASN A 165 3.38 6.53 29.72
N TRP A 166 3.33 5.34 29.11
CA TRP A 166 3.46 5.21 27.67
C TRP A 166 2.31 5.85 26.90
N ALA A 167 1.09 5.86 27.46
CA ALA A 167 -0.06 6.51 26.83
C ALA A 167 0.16 8.03 26.69
N ALA A 168 0.72 8.69 27.71
CA ALA A 168 1.05 10.11 27.66
C ALA A 168 2.17 10.41 26.66
N PHE A 169 3.20 9.55 26.60
CA PHE A 169 4.31 9.69 25.66
C PHE A 169 3.88 9.49 24.20
N THR A 170 3.15 8.42 23.89
CA THR A 170 2.72 8.14 22.52
C THR A 170 1.67 9.14 22.04
N LYS A 171 0.81 9.63 22.94
CA LYS A 171 -0.11 10.74 22.63
C LYS A 171 0.65 11.98 22.15
N GLU A 172 1.69 12.41 22.86
CA GLU A 172 2.45 13.59 22.46
C GLU A 172 3.14 13.40 21.11
N ILE A 173 3.64 12.19 20.80
CA ILE A 173 4.19 11.86 19.47
C ILE A 173 3.12 12.00 18.39
N ARG A 174 1.88 11.53 18.63
CA ARG A 174 0.76 11.62 17.66
C ARG A 174 0.31 13.05 17.40
N GLU A 175 0.40 13.91 18.41
CA GLU A 175 -0.09 15.29 18.37
C GLU A 175 0.95 16.28 17.81
N VAL A 176 2.18 15.83 17.50
CA VAL A 176 3.17 16.70 16.87
C VAL A 176 2.67 17.19 15.52
N ASP A 177 2.71 18.51 15.32
CA ASP A 177 2.25 19.16 14.10
C ASP A 177 2.96 18.63 12.83
N VAL A 178 2.16 18.31 11.82
CA VAL A 178 2.63 17.67 10.59
C VAL A 178 3.47 18.63 9.74
N GLU A 179 3.15 19.92 9.74
CA GLU A 179 3.92 20.93 8.99
C GLU A 179 5.29 21.12 9.61
N PHE A 180 5.36 21.19 10.95
CA PHE A 180 6.59 21.20 11.70
C PHE A 180 7.46 19.97 11.40
N ILE A 181 6.85 18.77 11.33
CA ILE A 181 7.57 17.55 10.97
C ILE A 181 8.12 17.62 9.55
N LYS A 182 7.33 18.07 8.57
CA LYS A 182 7.78 18.18 7.17
C LYS A 182 8.90 19.20 7.02
N ASP A 183 8.79 20.34 7.69
CA ASP A 183 9.82 21.38 7.62
C ASP A 183 11.07 20.99 8.41
N GLY A 184 10.93 20.31 9.53
CA GLY A 184 12.01 19.64 10.24
C GLY A 184 12.73 18.59 9.37
N ALA A 185 11.98 17.72 8.69
CA ALA A 185 12.56 16.72 7.79
C ALA A 185 13.32 17.35 6.62
N LYS A 186 12.79 18.43 6.02
CA LYS A 186 13.51 19.21 5.00
C LYS A 186 14.79 19.85 5.56
N ARG A 187 14.74 20.40 6.78
CA ARG A 187 15.92 20.98 7.45
C ARG A 187 17.00 19.91 7.68
N ALA A 188 16.60 18.74 8.20
CA ALA A 188 17.51 17.61 8.41
C ALA A 188 18.15 17.11 7.11
N LEU A 189 17.37 17.01 6.02
CA LEU A 189 17.90 16.62 4.72
C LEU A 189 18.93 17.62 4.18
N LYS A 190 18.63 18.93 4.28
CA LYS A 190 19.58 19.99 3.90
C LYS A 190 20.85 19.96 4.75
N ALA A 191 20.72 19.74 6.06
CA ALA A 191 21.87 19.63 6.96
C ALA A 191 22.79 18.48 6.57
N LYS A 192 22.24 17.29 6.28
CA LYS A 192 23.02 16.15 5.77
C LYS A 192 23.70 16.45 4.43
N GLU A 193 23.02 17.14 3.52
CA GLU A 193 23.63 17.53 2.25
C GLU A 193 24.78 18.52 2.45
N THR A 194 24.61 19.51 3.33
CA THR A 194 25.68 20.47 3.67
C THR A 194 26.85 19.78 4.34
N GLU A 195 26.62 18.86 5.28
CA GLU A 195 27.67 18.10 5.94
C GLU A 195 28.45 17.22 4.95
N ARG A 196 27.74 16.57 4.02
CA ARG A 196 28.38 15.81 2.94
C ARG A 196 29.28 16.69 2.07
N LYS A 197 28.82 17.90 1.72
CA LYS A 197 29.63 18.88 0.97
C LYS A 197 30.85 19.35 1.77
N ILE A 198 30.70 19.58 3.08
CA ILE A 198 31.81 19.94 3.96
C ILE A 198 32.84 18.80 4.00
N GLN A 199 32.42 17.56 4.22
CA GLN A 199 33.33 16.41 4.21
C GLN A 199 34.03 16.20 2.87
N GLU A 200 33.35 16.49 1.75
CA GLU A 200 33.95 16.46 0.42
C GLU A 200 35.01 17.55 0.25
N LEU A 201 34.71 18.79 0.63
CA LEU A 201 35.66 19.90 0.62
C LEU A 201 36.87 19.64 1.54
N GLU A 202 36.65 19.04 2.71
CA GLU A 202 37.73 18.66 3.63
C GLU A 202 38.62 17.56 3.05
N ARG A 203 38.03 16.57 2.37
CA ARG A 203 38.77 15.52 1.67
C ARG A 203 39.58 16.07 0.49
N GLU A 204 39.00 17.00 -0.28
CA GLU A 204 39.73 17.71 -1.33
C GLU A 204 40.86 18.58 -0.78
N ARG A 205 40.62 19.30 0.33
CA ARG A 205 41.64 20.09 1.02
C ARG A 205 42.77 19.18 1.51
N GLY A 206 42.46 18.04 2.11
CA GLY A 206 43.44 17.03 2.51
C GLY A 206 44.28 16.51 1.35
N ARG A 207 43.66 16.24 0.19
CA ARG A 207 44.40 15.86 -1.04
C ARG A 207 45.32 16.97 -1.53
N ARG A 208 44.87 18.23 -1.57
CA ARG A 208 45.69 19.37 -2.03
C ARG A 208 46.87 19.67 -1.10
N VAL A 209 46.68 19.56 0.22
CA VAL A 209 47.76 19.76 1.20
C VAL A 209 48.81 18.65 1.13
N ASN A 210 48.40 17.39 0.93
CA ASN A 210 49.31 16.27 0.76
C ASN A 210 50.07 16.30 -0.59
N SER A 211 49.48 16.85 -1.66
CA SER A 211 50.18 17.05 -2.93
C SER A 211 51.19 18.22 -2.88
N ALA A 212 50.93 19.24 -2.07
CA ALA A 212 51.83 20.39 -1.91
C ALA A 212 53.02 20.10 -0.98
N SER A 213 52.87 19.16 -0.03
CA SER A 213 53.92 18.83 0.95
C SER A 213 54.91 17.74 0.49
N ASN A 214 54.61 17.01 -0.59
CA ASN A 214 55.41 15.87 -1.06
C ASN A 214 56.18 16.11 -2.37
N SER A 215 56.32 17.36 -2.82
CA SER A 215 57.14 17.69 -4.01
C SER A 215 58.13 18.82 -3.69
N PRO A 216 59.46 18.56 -3.78
CA PRO A 216 60.49 19.60 -3.70
C PRO A 216 60.26 20.75 -4.70
N ASP A 217 59.61 20.49 -5.83
CA ASP A 217 59.34 21.47 -6.90
C ASP A 217 58.25 22.48 -6.53
N ALA A 218 57.30 22.12 -5.66
CA ALA A 218 56.22 23.02 -5.23
C ALA A 218 56.74 24.16 -4.34
N VAL A 219 57.76 23.88 -3.52
CA VAL A 219 58.45 24.88 -2.70
C VAL A 219 59.30 25.80 -3.59
N ALA A 220 60.01 25.26 -4.57
CA ALA A 220 60.78 26.04 -5.54
C ALA A 220 59.90 27.00 -6.39
N ALA A 221 58.71 26.56 -6.78
CA ALA A 221 57.74 27.39 -7.52
C ALA A 221 57.14 28.53 -6.66
N GLN A 222 56.99 28.34 -5.34
CA GLN A 222 56.54 29.40 -4.44
C GLN A 222 57.61 30.49 -4.23
N PHE A 223 58.90 30.13 -4.24
CA PHE A 223 59.99 31.10 -4.20
C PHE A 223 60.19 31.83 -5.54
N ALA A 224 59.89 31.19 -6.68
CA ALA A 224 59.99 31.80 -8.00
C ALA A 224 58.95 32.92 -8.24
N ASN A 225 57.79 32.84 -7.59
CA ASN A 225 56.68 33.81 -7.77
C ASN A 225 56.74 35.02 -6.83
N MET A 226 57.72 35.13 -5.93
CA MET A 226 57.93 36.34 -5.11
C MET A 226 58.84 37.39 -5.76
N ASN A 227 59.24 37.21 -7.03
CA ASN A 227 60.11 38.17 -7.69
C ASN A 227 59.29 39.31 -8.32
N LEU A 228 59.34 40.47 -7.66
CA LEU A 228 58.65 41.70 -8.05
C LEU A 228 59.49 42.50 -9.06
N SER A 229 59.42 42.20 -10.35
CA SER A 229 59.89 43.12 -11.39
C SER A 229 59.37 42.81 -12.79
N GLY A 230 58.64 43.77 -13.37
CA GLY A 230 58.88 44.22 -14.74
C GLY A 230 58.21 43.50 -15.92
N GLN A 231 57.30 44.25 -16.55
CA GLN A 231 57.21 44.47 -18.01
C GLN A 231 56.67 43.39 -18.97
N ASN A 232 55.55 43.79 -19.61
CA ASN A 232 55.33 43.94 -21.06
C ASN A 232 55.51 42.75 -22.05
N ASN A 233 54.42 42.58 -22.80
CA ASN A 233 54.33 42.45 -24.27
C ASN A 233 54.30 41.07 -24.95
N THR A 234 53.33 41.00 -25.89
CA THR A 234 53.34 40.32 -27.20
C THR A 234 53.58 38.82 -27.32
N GLY A 235 52.49 38.11 -27.66
CA GLY A 235 52.27 37.61 -29.04
C GLY A 235 53.12 36.43 -29.55
N GLY A 236 52.42 35.35 -29.92
CA GLY A 236 52.78 34.53 -31.09
C GLY A 236 52.90 33.02 -30.87
N GLY A 237 52.10 32.24 -31.63
CA GLY A 237 52.66 31.16 -32.45
C GLY A 237 52.38 29.68 -32.11
N TYR A 238 51.31 29.15 -32.72
CA TYR A 238 51.12 27.83 -33.37
C TYR A 238 51.82 26.51 -32.92
N ARG A 239 50.99 25.46 -32.81
CA ARG A 239 51.01 24.11 -33.49
C ARG A 239 50.57 23.00 -32.51
N GLY A 240 49.44 22.32 -32.75
CA GLY A 240 49.33 21.02 -33.46
C GLY A 240 49.82 19.87 -32.56
N GLY A 241 49.08 18.86 -32.11
CA GLY A 241 47.82 18.24 -32.50
C GLY A 241 48.08 16.73 -32.63
N TYR A 242 47.82 15.89 -31.61
CA TYR A 242 47.86 14.42 -31.71
C TYR A 242 46.93 13.72 -30.70
N MET A 243 46.03 12.90 -31.26
CA MET A 243 45.56 11.57 -30.81
C MET A 243 44.77 11.41 -29.49
N VAL A 244 43.44 11.40 -29.63
CA VAL A 244 42.54 10.66 -28.73
C VAL A 244 42.31 9.27 -29.32
N ARG A 245 42.74 8.23 -28.59
CA ARG A 245 42.53 6.82 -28.92
C ARG A 245 41.22 6.36 -28.28
N GLY A 246 40.24 6.00 -29.11
CA GLY A 246 38.98 5.41 -28.69
C GLY A 246 39.03 3.88 -28.56
N ARG A 247 38.16 3.35 -27.70
CA ARG A 247 37.46 2.04 -27.77
C ARG A 247 36.37 2.07 -26.69
N GLY A 248 35.11 1.71 -26.91
CA GLY A 248 34.50 1.09 -28.07
C GLY A 248 32.97 1.14 -28.07
N SER A 249 32.43 0.54 -29.12
CA SER A 249 31.07 0.49 -29.64
C SER A 249 29.95 0.16 -28.64
N TYR A 250 28.78 0.75 -28.89
CA TYR A 250 27.51 0.01 -29.02
C TYR A 250 26.62 0.67 -30.10
N MET A 251 25.97 -0.17 -30.91
CA MET A 251 25.12 0.14 -32.07
C MET A 251 23.85 0.93 -31.70
N PRO A 252 23.26 1.73 -32.62
CA PRO A 252 21.94 2.31 -32.43
C PRO A 252 20.87 1.33 -32.93
N PHE A 253 20.05 0.79 -32.02
CA PHE A 253 18.79 0.17 -32.40
C PHE A 253 17.69 1.25 -32.40
N ALA A 254 17.18 1.57 -33.57
CA ALA A 254 16.01 2.41 -33.74
C ALA A 254 14.78 1.69 -33.18
N ALA A 255 14.30 2.13 -32.01
CA ALA A 255 12.98 1.80 -31.50
C ALA A 255 12.18 3.10 -31.34
N ARG A 256 11.02 3.18 -32.01
CA ARG A 256 10.07 4.29 -31.94
C ARG A 256 9.72 4.58 -30.48
N GLY A 257 10.14 5.74 -29.99
CA GLY A 257 10.05 6.11 -28.58
C GLY A 257 8.63 6.37 -28.10
N ARG A 258 8.19 5.61 -27.09
CA ARG A 258 7.24 6.10 -26.09
C ARG A 258 8.05 6.96 -25.10
N GLY A 259 7.85 8.27 -25.13
CA GLY A 259 8.41 9.15 -24.09
C GLY A 259 7.82 8.77 -22.73
N THR A 260 8.67 8.75 -21.70
CA THR A 260 8.26 8.62 -20.30
C THR A 260 8.77 9.87 -19.56
N VAL A 261 7.89 10.55 -18.83
CA VAL A 261 8.30 11.63 -17.92
C VAL A 261 8.42 11.01 -16.53
N LEU A 262 9.59 11.17 -15.91
CA LEU A 262 9.84 10.78 -14.53
C LEU A 262 9.17 11.78 -13.58
N ASN A 263 8.22 11.31 -12.77
CA ASN A 263 7.74 12.02 -11.58
C ASN A 263 8.58 11.58 -10.36
N PRO A 264 8.72 12.37 -9.26
CA PRO A 264 9.63 12.10 -8.14
C PRO A 264 9.33 10.82 -7.31
N LEU A 265 8.30 10.05 -7.68
CA LEU A 265 7.88 8.82 -7.00
C LEU A 265 8.04 7.56 -7.87
N GLY A 266 8.77 7.65 -9.00
CA GLY A 266 9.13 6.48 -9.81
C GLY A 266 7.98 5.72 -10.48
N ARG A 267 6.74 6.24 -10.46
CA ARG A 267 5.63 5.66 -11.24
C ARG A 267 5.66 6.20 -12.66
N THR A 268 5.93 5.32 -13.62
CA THR A 268 5.82 5.59 -15.06
C THR A 268 4.35 5.59 -15.45
N PHE A 269 3.79 6.77 -15.74
CA PHE A 269 2.51 6.85 -16.44
C PHE A 269 2.78 6.84 -17.95
N PRO A 270 2.07 6.02 -18.74
CA PRO A 270 2.17 6.09 -20.19
C PRO A 270 1.75 7.49 -20.65
N ILE A 271 2.60 8.16 -21.43
CA ILE A 271 2.23 9.40 -22.11
C ILE A 271 1.33 9.02 -23.29
N TYR A 272 0.09 9.51 -23.28
CA TYR A 272 -0.85 9.33 -24.38
C TYR A 272 -0.79 10.52 -25.34
N THR A 273 -0.70 10.26 -26.64
CA THR A 273 -0.84 11.31 -27.66
C THR A 273 -2.29 11.79 -27.76
N GLU A 274 -2.53 12.96 -28.36
CA GLU A 274 -3.88 13.49 -28.51
C GLU A 274 -4.77 12.60 -29.40
N GLU A 275 -4.18 11.94 -30.41
CA GLU A 275 -4.88 10.96 -31.25
C GLU A 275 -5.34 9.75 -30.43
N GLN A 276 -4.49 9.26 -29.52
CA GLN A 276 -4.82 8.16 -28.63
C GLN A 276 -5.91 8.54 -27.64
N LYS A 277 -5.85 9.75 -27.05
CA LYS A 277 -6.92 10.25 -26.17
C LYS A 277 -8.25 10.37 -26.91
N ARG A 278 -8.24 10.87 -28.16
CA ARG A 278 -9.45 10.95 -28.99
C ARG A 278 -10.04 9.57 -29.29
N LEU A 279 -9.19 8.60 -29.65
CA LEU A 279 -9.62 7.23 -29.89
C LEU A 279 -10.26 6.61 -28.63
N ILE A 280 -9.63 6.77 -27.47
CA ILE A 280 -10.15 6.27 -26.20
C ILE A 280 -11.49 6.93 -25.89
N ARG A 281 -11.65 8.25 -26.10
CA ARG A 281 -12.93 8.96 -25.91
C ARG A 281 -14.03 8.37 -26.78
N ASN A 282 -13.74 8.11 -28.06
CA ASN A 282 -14.72 7.51 -28.98
C ASN A 282 -15.15 6.10 -28.56
N ASN A 283 -14.24 5.36 -27.92
CA ASN A 283 -14.49 3.98 -27.50
C ASN A 283 -15.10 3.85 -26.10
N LEU A 284 -15.34 4.95 -25.36
CA LEU A 284 -15.88 4.89 -24.00
C LEU A 284 -17.26 4.25 -23.93
N ASP A 285 -18.14 4.62 -24.87
CA ASP A 285 -19.56 4.24 -24.85
C ASP A 285 -19.96 3.36 -26.06
N ILE A 286 -18.98 2.87 -26.84
CA ILE A 286 -19.23 1.98 -27.99
C ILE A 286 -19.84 0.63 -27.56
N LEU A 287 -19.49 0.18 -26.36
CA LEU A 287 -20.13 -0.93 -25.67
C LEU A 287 -21.08 -0.34 -24.62
N PRO A 288 -22.40 -0.32 -24.87
CA PRO A 288 -23.34 0.28 -23.93
C PRO A 288 -23.33 -0.48 -22.62
N GLN A 289 -23.31 0.25 -21.50
CA GLN A 289 -23.47 -0.35 -20.18
C GLN A 289 -24.95 -0.67 -19.93
N HIS A 290 -25.24 -1.92 -19.58
CA HIS A 290 -26.61 -2.38 -19.33
C HIS A 290 -27.11 -1.98 -17.92
N PRO A 291 -28.44 -1.78 -17.75
CA PRO A 291 -29.03 -1.47 -16.45
C PRO A 291 -28.85 -2.63 -15.45
N ASN A 292 -28.83 -2.32 -14.15
CA ASN A 292 -28.70 -3.32 -13.08
C ASN A 292 -30.01 -4.10 -12.86
N THR A 293 -30.38 -4.92 -13.84
CA THR A 293 -31.58 -5.77 -13.89
C THR A 293 -31.18 -7.18 -14.33
N ALA A 294 -32.02 -8.19 -14.11
CA ALA A 294 -31.73 -9.55 -14.56
C ALA A 294 -31.53 -9.63 -16.08
N GLU A 295 -32.31 -8.86 -16.85
CA GLU A 295 -32.19 -8.70 -18.30
C GLU A 295 -30.85 -8.05 -18.66
N GLY A 296 -30.48 -6.97 -17.96
CA GLY A 296 -29.23 -6.27 -18.20
C GLY A 296 -27.98 -7.08 -17.85
N ILE A 297 -28.05 -7.92 -16.82
CA ILE A 297 -26.97 -8.86 -16.48
C ILE A 297 -26.80 -9.90 -17.60
N ARG A 298 -27.88 -10.50 -18.08
CA ARG A 298 -27.83 -11.45 -19.21
C ARG A 298 -27.27 -10.82 -20.49
N ALA A 299 -27.69 -9.60 -20.82
CA ALA A 299 -27.19 -8.87 -21.98
C ALA A 299 -25.68 -8.54 -21.84
N TRP A 300 -25.23 -8.14 -20.65
CA TRP A 300 -23.80 -7.94 -20.37
C TRP A 300 -22.98 -9.23 -20.50
N GLU A 301 -23.51 -10.37 -20.06
CA GLU A 301 -22.84 -11.66 -20.23
C GLU A 301 -22.70 -12.05 -21.70
N GLN A 302 -23.74 -11.85 -22.51
CA GLN A 302 -23.66 -12.02 -23.96
C GLN A 302 -22.63 -11.07 -24.58
N GLN A 303 -22.57 -9.81 -24.15
CA GLN A 303 -21.59 -8.84 -24.63
C GLN A 303 -20.14 -9.27 -24.35
N LYS A 304 -19.88 -9.92 -23.20
CA LYS A 304 -18.56 -10.51 -22.90
C LYS A 304 -18.22 -11.68 -23.83
N ILE A 305 -19.21 -12.51 -24.16
CA ILE A 305 -19.04 -13.65 -25.08
C ILE A 305 -18.69 -13.12 -26.48
N THR A 306 -19.49 -12.20 -27.03
CA THR A 306 -19.24 -11.58 -28.34
C THR A 306 -17.88 -10.87 -28.38
N TRP A 307 -17.49 -10.19 -27.31
CA TRP A 307 -16.17 -9.57 -27.21
C TRP A 307 -15.04 -10.61 -27.28
N ALA A 308 -15.19 -11.74 -26.58
CA ALA A 308 -14.20 -12.82 -26.57
C ALA A 308 -14.10 -13.53 -27.93
N GLU A 309 -15.22 -13.70 -28.64
CA GLU A 309 -15.24 -14.22 -30.01
C GLU A 309 -14.55 -13.26 -30.99
N THR A 310 -14.75 -11.95 -30.83
CA THR A 310 -14.22 -10.92 -31.75
C THR A 310 -12.72 -10.67 -31.56
N HIS A 311 -12.23 -10.73 -30.33
CA HIS A 311 -10.86 -10.31 -29.98
C HIS A 311 -9.98 -11.43 -29.42
N GLY A 312 -10.54 -12.60 -29.15
CA GLY A 312 -9.86 -13.71 -28.47
C GLY A 312 -10.18 -13.73 -26.97
N GLY A 313 -10.13 -14.94 -26.40
CA GLY A 313 -10.54 -15.23 -25.02
C GLY A 313 -9.58 -14.70 -23.96
N ASN A 314 -9.07 -15.56 -23.08
CA ASN A 314 -8.39 -15.14 -21.85
C ASN A 314 -6.98 -14.54 -22.05
N THR A 315 -6.32 -14.80 -23.17
CA THR A 315 -4.97 -14.33 -23.47
C THR A 315 -4.93 -12.93 -24.11
N THR A 316 -6.07 -12.41 -24.55
CA THR A 316 -6.14 -11.10 -25.20
C THR A 316 -6.16 -9.96 -24.19
N LEU A 317 -5.22 -9.02 -24.34
CA LEU A 317 -5.15 -7.79 -23.56
C LEU A 317 -6.12 -6.72 -24.10
N VAL A 318 -6.72 -5.99 -23.15
CA VAL A 318 -7.49 -4.77 -23.39
C VAL A 318 -6.53 -3.64 -23.78
N ASN A 319 -6.88 -2.87 -24.81
CA ASN A 319 -6.11 -1.70 -25.27
C ASN A 319 -7.05 -0.64 -25.87
N GLU A 320 -6.49 0.44 -26.42
CA GLU A 320 -7.25 1.59 -26.93
C GLU A 320 -8.27 1.21 -28.02
N ASN A 321 -8.03 0.13 -28.77
CA ASN A 321 -8.89 -0.37 -29.84
C ASN A 321 -9.80 -1.53 -29.42
N ARG A 322 -9.71 -2.00 -28.17
CA ARG A 322 -10.42 -3.17 -27.67
C ARG A 322 -11.14 -2.81 -26.36
N PRO A 323 -12.19 -1.97 -26.43
CA PRO A 323 -12.99 -1.58 -25.26
C PRO A 323 -13.60 -2.82 -24.62
N TYR A 324 -13.73 -2.85 -23.30
CA TYR A 324 -14.26 -4.01 -22.59
C TYR A 324 -15.63 -3.71 -21.96
N PRO A 325 -16.61 -4.64 -22.01
CA PRO A 325 -17.93 -4.49 -21.40
C PRO A 325 -17.86 -4.12 -19.90
N LEU A 326 -18.67 -3.15 -19.47
CA LEU A 326 -18.77 -2.75 -18.07
C LEU A 326 -19.88 -3.52 -17.36
N ARG A 327 -19.60 -3.99 -16.14
CA ARG A 327 -20.59 -4.70 -15.34
C ARG A 327 -21.80 -3.81 -14.99
N PRO A 328 -23.03 -4.31 -15.11
CA PRO A 328 -24.23 -3.62 -14.63
C PRO A 328 -24.13 -3.26 -13.15
N GLY A 329 -24.67 -2.11 -12.75
CA GLY A 329 -24.65 -1.64 -11.36
C GLY A 329 -23.29 -1.10 -10.88
N THR A 330 -22.34 -0.91 -11.80
CA THR A 330 -21.09 -0.17 -11.56
C THR A 330 -21.19 1.25 -12.13
N ALA A 331 -20.35 2.15 -11.65
CA ALA A 331 -20.22 3.49 -12.20
C ALA A 331 -19.64 3.47 -13.62
N LYS A 332 -19.91 4.53 -14.40
CA LYS A 332 -19.29 4.71 -15.71
C LYS A 332 -17.78 4.90 -15.60
N VAL A 333 -17.05 4.65 -16.69
CA VAL A 333 -15.60 4.88 -16.72
C VAL A 333 -15.28 6.37 -16.59
N CYS A 334 -14.13 6.70 -15.98
CA CYS A 334 -13.67 8.08 -15.79
C CYS A 334 -14.56 8.93 -14.85
N SER A 335 -15.35 8.28 -13.99
CA SER A 335 -16.20 8.95 -12.99
C SER A 335 -15.52 9.06 -11.62
N GLY A 336 -14.32 8.49 -11.46
CA GLY A 336 -13.67 8.40 -10.14
C GLY A 336 -14.10 7.14 -9.40
N GLU A 337 -14.44 6.11 -10.15
CA GLU A 337 -14.78 4.79 -9.68
C GLU A 337 -13.59 4.07 -9.01
N CYS A 338 -13.90 3.17 -8.08
CA CYS A 338 -12.94 2.22 -7.55
C CYS A 338 -12.60 1.17 -8.62
N PHE A 339 -11.31 1.00 -8.94
CA PHE A 339 -10.87 -0.01 -9.91
C PHE A 339 -10.96 -1.47 -9.43
N LEU A 340 -11.46 -1.73 -8.22
CA LEU A 340 -11.72 -3.10 -7.73
C LEU A 340 -13.20 -3.48 -7.84
N CYS A 341 -14.13 -2.60 -7.49
CA CYS A 341 -15.56 -2.92 -7.49
C CYS A 341 -16.39 -2.09 -8.48
N GLY A 342 -15.78 -1.10 -9.14
CA GLY A 342 -16.45 -0.21 -10.09
C GLY A 342 -17.42 0.79 -9.44
N LYS A 343 -17.45 0.96 -8.12
CA LYS A 343 -18.34 1.89 -7.40
C LYS A 343 -17.59 3.11 -6.86
N HIS A 344 -18.30 4.16 -6.47
CA HIS A 344 -17.78 5.38 -5.86
C HIS A 344 -17.67 5.28 -4.34
N GLY A 345 -17.06 6.31 -3.73
CA GLY A 345 -17.00 6.53 -2.28
C GLY A 345 -15.74 5.99 -1.61
N HIS A 346 -14.88 5.28 -2.34
CA HIS A 346 -13.64 4.72 -1.82
C HIS A 346 -12.63 4.47 -2.95
N TYR A 347 -11.35 4.32 -2.61
CA TYR A 347 -10.32 3.90 -3.56
C TYR A 347 -9.94 2.42 -3.36
N SER A 348 -9.22 1.83 -4.32
CA SER A 348 -8.94 0.39 -4.35
C SER A 348 -8.27 -0.19 -3.09
N GLY A 349 -7.53 0.58 -2.30
CA GLY A 349 -6.85 0.07 -1.10
C GLY A 349 -7.78 -0.19 0.08
N ILE A 350 -8.94 0.47 0.11
CA ILE A 350 -9.94 0.39 1.18
C ILE A 350 -11.28 -0.12 0.62
N CYS A 351 -11.24 -0.94 -0.43
CA CYS A 351 -12.43 -1.45 -1.07
C CYS A 351 -13.18 -2.40 -0.12
N PRO A 352 -14.42 -2.07 0.31
CA PRO A 352 -15.12 -2.81 1.36
C PRO A 352 -15.77 -4.11 0.85
N THR A 353 -15.83 -4.32 -0.47
CA THR A 353 -16.51 -5.48 -1.06
C THR A 353 -15.53 -6.51 -1.61
N PRO A 354 -15.79 -7.81 -1.40
CA PRO A 354 -15.08 -8.90 -2.08
C PRO A 354 -15.59 -9.13 -3.52
N ASP A 355 -16.70 -8.50 -3.92
CA ASP A 355 -17.31 -8.64 -5.24
C ASP A 355 -16.59 -7.76 -6.28
N PHE A 356 -15.46 -8.28 -6.77
CA PHE A 356 -14.57 -7.57 -7.67
C PHE A 356 -15.00 -7.66 -9.14
N ILE A 357 -14.82 -6.55 -9.87
CA ILE A 357 -14.93 -6.54 -11.33
C ILE A 357 -13.82 -7.36 -11.97
N SER A 358 -14.03 -7.80 -13.21
CA SER A 358 -13.05 -8.64 -13.90
C SER A 358 -11.72 -7.90 -14.12
N GLY A 359 -10.61 -8.65 -14.23
CA GLY A 359 -9.30 -8.08 -14.52
C GLY A 359 -9.27 -7.25 -15.82
N LYS A 360 -10.09 -7.63 -16.82
CA LYS A 360 -10.22 -6.93 -18.10
C LYS A 360 -10.99 -5.62 -17.96
N GLU A 361 -12.10 -5.61 -17.21
CA GLU A 361 -12.83 -4.37 -16.92
C GLU A 361 -11.96 -3.39 -16.12
N LYS A 362 -11.22 -3.90 -15.13
CA LYS A 362 -10.22 -3.13 -14.39
C LYS A 362 -9.14 -2.54 -15.28
N ALA A 363 -8.63 -3.31 -16.25
CA ALA A 363 -7.64 -2.82 -17.21
C ALA A 363 -8.21 -1.72 -18.10
N TRP A 364 -9.45 -1.88 -18.58
CA TRP A 364 -10.15 -0.86 -19.37
C TRP A 364 -10.34 0.45 -18.60
N ARG A 365 -10.88 0.38 -17.37
CA ARG A 365 -11.10 1.54 -16.50
C ARG A 365 -9.82 2.31 -16.20
N ARG A 366 -8.71 1.58 -15.94
CA ARG A 366 -7.39 2.18 -15.73
C ARG A 366 -6.84 2.84 -16.98
N LEU A 367 -6.95 2.19 -18.14
CA LEU A 367 -6.50 2.75 -19.41
C LEU A 367 -7.20 4.07 -19.71
N CYS A 368 -8.53 4.11 -19.60
CA CYS A 368 -9.31 5.31 -19.83
C CYS A 368 -8.98 6.42 -18.81
N THR A 369 -8.89 6.08 -17.52
CA THR A 369 -8.60 7.09 -16.48
C THR A 369 -7.18 7.64 -16.60
N ASN A 370 -6.19 6.82 -16.97
CA ASN A 370 -4.83 7.30 -17.20
C ASN A 370 -4.73 8.22 -18.42
N ALA A 371 -5.53 7.97 -19.46
CA ALA A 371 -5.52 8.77 -20.68
C ALA A 371 -6.34 10.06 -20.59
N LEU A 372 -7.50 10.02 -19.91
CA LEU A 372 -8.50 11.09 -19.93
C LEU A 372 -8.74 11.76 -18.57
N GLY A 373 -8.20 11.18 -17.48
CA GLY A 373 -8.54 11.59 -16.12
C GLY A 373 -9.98 11.23 -15.73
N SER A 374 -10.40 11.67 -14.54
CA SER A 374 -11.77 11.46 -14.04
C SER A 374 -12.72 12.57 -14.50
N PHE A 375 -12.81 12.81 -15.81
CA PHE A 375 -13.60 13.93 -16.35
C PHE A 375 -15.12 13.79 -16.12
N ARG A 376 -15.63 12.58 -15.90
CA ARG A 376 -17.06 12.31 -15.62
C ARG A 376 -17.43 12.40 -14.14
N ARG A 377 -16.48 12.73 -13.26
CA ARG A 377 -16.68 12.66 -11.79
C ARG A 377 -17.85 13.50 -11.28
N ASN A 378 -18.06 14.66 -11.87
CA ASN A 378 -19.08 15.61 -11.41
C ASN A 378 -20.35 15.58 -12.29
N THR A 379 -20.40 14.73 -13.32
CA THR A 379 -21.49 14.67 -14.29
C THR A 379 -22.30 13.38 -14.21
N GLU A 380 -21.74 12.32 -13.64
CA GLU A 380 -22.39 11.02 -13.54
C GLU A 380 -23.00 10.80 -12.14
N ALA A 381 -24.11 10.07 -12.10
CA ALA A 381 -24.77 9.72 -10.85
C ALA A 381 -23.84 8.89 -9.95
N VAL A 382 -23.87 9.19 -8.65
CA VAL A 382 -23.04 8.50 -7.66
C VAL A 382 -23.56 7.08 -7.43
N VAL A 383 -22.88 6.11 -8.02
CA VAL A 383 -23.07 4.69 -7.70
C VAL A 383 -22.22 4.31 -6.49
N ALA A 384 -22.75 4.48 -5.28
CA ALA A 384 -22.05 4.11 -4.03
C ALA A 384 -22.15 2.61 -3.72
N PHE A 385 -21.22 2.10 -2.92
CA PHE A 385 -21.37 0.81 -2.24
C PHE A 385 -22.28 0.99 -1.02
N VAL A 386 -23.35 0.21 -0.93
CA VAL A 386 -24.24 0.17 0.22
C VAL A 386 -24.01 -1.17 0.91
N SER A 387 -23.41 -1.15 2.11
CA SER A 387 -23.30 -2.35 2.95
C SER A 387 -24.70 -2.69 3.49
N PRO A 388 -25.10 -3.98 3.55
CA PRO A 388 -26.33 -4.40 4.22
C PRO A 388 -26.43 -3.91 5.68
N GLU A 389 -25.29 -3.72 6.37
CA GLU A 389 -25.26 -3.22 7.76
C GLU A 389 -25.66 -1.74 7.91
N TYR A 390 -25.72 -0.97 6.82
CA TYR A 390 -26.02 0.47 6.87
C TYR A 390 -27.50 0.83 6.64
N HIS A 391 -28.38 -0.14 6.38
CA HIS A 391 -29.82 0.16 6.22
C HIS A 391 -30.58 0.24 7.55
N MET A 392 -30.02 -0.28 8.65
CA MET A 392 -30.63 -0.19 9.99
C MET A 392 -30.32 1.12 10.72
N LEU A 393 -29.28 1.86 10.32
CA LEU A 393 -28.80 3.04 11.04
C LEU A 393 -29.40 4.38 10.57
N THR A 394 -30.21 4.38 9.50
CA THR A 394 -30.85 5.61 8.99
C THR A 394 -32.35 5.68 9.23
N MET A 395 -32.98 4.67 9.86
CA MET A 395 -34.39 4.73 10.27
C MET A 395 -34.60 5.02 11.77
N GLU A 396 -33.59 4.85 12.63
CA GLU A 396 -33.72 5.15 14.07
C GLU A 396 -33.36 6.61 14.45
N TYR A 397 -32.78 7.39 13.52
CA TYR A 397 -32.40 8.79 13.76
C TYR A 397 -33.45 9.80 13.26
N GLN A 398 -34.74 9.50 13.43
CA GLN A 398 -35.84 10.47 13.28
C GLN A 398 -36.84 10.44 14.46
N GLY A 399 -36.50 9.76 15.57
CA GLY A 399 -37.40 9.55 16.70
C GLY A 399 -37.00 10.20 18.03
N GLY A 400 -36.10 11.19 18.04
CA GLY A 400 -35.64 11.80 19.30
C GLY A 400 -35.10 13.20 19.08
N GLY A 401 -35.97 14.20 19.20
CA GLY A 401 -35.63 15.61 19.12
C GLY A 401 -36.65 16.41 19.92
N ASP A 402 -36.37 16.53 21.21
CA ASP A 402 -37.07 17.40 22.14
C ASP A 402 -37.16 18.82 21.60
N TYR A 403 -38.39 19.30 21.46
CA TYR A 403 -38.73 20.67 21.10
C TYR A 403 -38.73 21.54 22.36
N GLU A 404 -37.56 22.03 22.74
CA GLU A 404 -37.46 23.31 23.43
C GLU A 404 -37.16 24.40 22.39
N ASN A 405 -38.21 25.10 21.95
CA ASN A 405 -38.03 26.42 21.37
C ASN A 405 -39.03 27.38 22.03
N GLN A 406 -38.52 28.12 23.01
CA GLN A 406 -39.16 29.31 23.55
C GLN A 406 -39.15 30.39 22.47
N GLY A 407 -40.31 30.69 21.89
CA GLY A 407 -40.53 31.82 21.00
C GLY A 407 -41.77 32.57 21.43
N ASN A 408 -41.57 33.64 22.21
CA ASN A 408 -42.54 34.70 22.47
C ASN A 408 -43.20 35.18 21.16
N GLY A 409 -44.52 35.27 21.15
CA GLY A 409 -45.29 35.78 20.01
C GLY A 409 -46.74 35.98 20.38
N GLU A 410 -46.99 37.12 21.01
CA GLU A 410 -48.26 37.82 21.25
C GLU A 410 -49.48 37.33 20.44
N GLY A 411 -50.57 37.03 21.15
CA GLY A 411 -51.90 36.97 20.55
C GLY A 411 -52.37 38.35 20.05
N PRO A 412 -53.44 38.39 19.25
CA PRO A 412 -54.67 38.89 19.87
C PRO A 412 -55.93 38.11 19.51
N ALA A 413 -56.90 38.33 20.39
CA ALA A 413 -58.24 37.77 20.47
C ALA A 413 -59.19 38.20 19.35
N ALA A 414 -60.15 37.34 19.02
CA ALA A 414 -61.58 37.51 19.31
C ALA A 414 -62.31 36.19 19.06
#